data_AF-A0A957PLY4-F1
#
_entry.id   AF-A0A957PLY4-F1
#
_cell.length_a   1.000
_cell.length_b   1.000
_cell.length_c   1.000
_cell.angle_alpha   90.00
_cell.angle_beta   90.00
_cell.angle_gamma   90.00
#
_symmetry.space_group_name_H-M   'P 1'
#
loop_
_entity.id
_entity.type
_entity.pdbx_description
1 polymer ?
#
loop_
_entity_poly.entity_id
_entity_poly.type
_entity_poly.pdbx_seq_one_letter_code
_entity_poly.pdbx_strand_id
1 'polypeptide(L)'
;NDILLFLQNLDAAIANLPGAVKDADSNQRDLTISVAQHILGLTDAFLKGQGVADANLPAERHKRFRQWVAQNTQIGSDGKAQLVFKFAAAAAPNGLIGQVAPQGYDFYWLHKVAGIGQPKLTSNGLGLNMVTEQAGELGYRQVRVSQSGQVGLISYAGCSLDYRLIPPAALLGLEYPNNQPTDVVSGAFSGDINGKHGNTMPGYSTPAFLGRPLAANEWQVVISAGSPDGILPDLDLQQLTDIELKISTTYGTRASNSQPQTSQCVRIDY
;
A
#
# COMPACT_ATOMS: atom_id res chain seq x y z
N ASN A 1 -1.74 27.54 35.64
CA ASN A 1 -0.29 27.62 35.43
C ASN A 1 0.38 26.26 35.42
N ASP A 2 0.22 25.41 36.45
CA ASP A 2 0.91 24.11 36.50
C ASP A 2 0.58 23.15 35.34
N ILE A 3 -0.69 23.06 34.93
CA ILE A 3 -1.10 22.15 33.84
C ILE A 3 -0.50 22.58 32.49
N LEU A 4 -0.44 23.89 32.21
CA LEU A 4 0.17 24.43 30.99
C LEU A 4 1.68 24.19 30.97
N LEU A 5 2.34 24.36 32.12
CA LEU A 5 3.77 24.09 32.27
C LEU A 5 4.08 22.60 32.13
N PHE A 6 3.22 21.73 32.69
CA PHE A 6 3.30 20.29 32.54
C PHE A 6 3.16 19.86 31.08
N LEU A 7 2.15 20.38 30.36
CA LEU A 7 1.95 20.08 28.93
C LEU A 7 3.13 20.58 28.07
N GLN A 8 3.65 21.77 28.34
CA GLN A 8 4.83 22.29 27.64
C GLN A 8 6.09 21.44 27.89
N ASN A 9 6.30 21.01 29.14
CA ASN A 9 7.42 20.14 29.49
C ASN A 9 7.24 18.73 28.89
N LEU A 10 6.01 18.24 28.79
CA LEU A 10 5.69 16.97 28.15
C LEU A 10 5.95 17.04 26.65
N ASP A 11 5.52 18.10 25.96
CA ASP A 11 5.81 18.31 24.53
C ASP A 11 7.32 18.40 24.26
N ALA A 12 8.05 19.13 25.11
CA ALA A 12 9.50 19.20 25.02
C ALA A 12 10.18 17.85 25.31
N ALA A 13 9.67 17.07 26.26
CA ALA A 13 10.18 15.73 26.53
C ALA A 13 9.92 14.78 25.36
N ILE A 14 8.70 14.82 24.78
CA ILE A 14 8.32 14.03 23.61
C ILE A 14 9.22 14.37 22.43
N ALA A 15 9.43 15.66 22.13
CA ALA A 15 10.27 16.11 21.02
C ALA A 15 11.75 15.68 21.14
N ASN A 16 12.21 15.35 22.35
CA ASN A 16 13.58 14.93 22.63
C ASN A 16 13.73 13.40 22.79
N LEU A 17 12.64 12.62 22.63
CA LEU A 17 12.76 11.17 22.62
C LEU A 17 13.56 10.71 21.38
N PRO A 18 14.43 9.70 21.51
CA PRO A 18 15.04 9.05 20.35
C PRO A 18 13.96 8.54 19.39
N GLY A 19 13.94 9.04 18.15
CA GLY A 19 12.86 8.76 17.17
C GLY A 19 11.70 9.77 17.16
N ALA A 20 11.73 10.81 18.00
CA ALA A 20 10.79 11.93 17.96
C ALA A 20 11.03 12.91 16.80
N VAL A 21 12.10 12.69 16.04
CA VAL A 21 12.43 13.49 14.86
C VAL A 21 11.35 13.25 13.79
N LYS A 22 10.95 14.35 13.14
CA LYS A 22 10.15 14.45 11.90
C LYS A 22 10.72 13.67 10.69
N ASP A 23 11.65 12.73 10.90
CA ASP A 23 12.28 11.93 9.85
C ASP A 23 11.26 11.12 9.06
N ALA A 24 10.20 10.66 9.73
CA ALA A 24 9.06 10.00 9.08
C ALA A 24 8.28 10.94 8.15
N ASP A 25 8.29 12.25 8.41
CA ASP A 25 7.58 13.25 7.62
C ASP A 25 8.42 13.74 6.43
N SER A 26 9.76 13.59 6.49
CA SER A 26 10.70 14.02 5.44
C SER A 26 11.14 12.93 4.47
N ASN A 27 11.10 11.65 4.89
CA ASN A 27 11.54 10.53 4.06
C ASN A 27 10.35 9.93 3.30
N GLN A 28 10.39 10.06 1.97
CA GLN A 28 9.35 9.54 1.09
C GLN A 28 9.90 8.58 0.05
N ARG A 29 9.10 7.57 -0.27
CA ARG A 29 9.39 6.61 -1.32
C ARG A 29 8.15 6.15 -2.05
N ASP A 30 8.25 6.08 -3.36
CA ASP A 30 7.21 5.47 -4.17
C ASP A 30 7.55 3.98 -4.34
N LEU A 31 6.56 3.13 -4.08
CA LEU A 31 6.63 1.69 -4.26
C LEU A 31 5.74 1.30 -5.41
N THR A 32 6.22 0.32 -6.18
CA THR A 32 5.39 -0.38 -7.16
C THR A 32 5.25 -1.82 -6.71
N ILE A 33 4.03 -2.25 -6.44
CA ILE A 33 3.70 -3.64 -6.13
C ILE A 33 3.00 -4.25 -7.35
N SER A 34 3.76 -4.99 -8.14
CA SER A 34 3.22 -5.93 -9.14
C SER A 34 2.40 -7.03 -8.43
N VAL A 35 1.14 -7.19 -8.84
CA VAL A 35 0.27 -8.27 -8.35
C VAL A 35 0.83 -9.62 -8.78
N ALA A 36 1.22 -9.76 -10.05
CA ALA A 36 1.76 -11.02 -10.56
C ALA A 36 3.03 -11.45 -9.80
N GLN A 37 3.99 -10.54 -9.62
CA GLN A 37 5.27 -10.90 -9.03
C GLN A 37 5.26 -10.92 -7.50
N HIS A 38 4.70 -9.92 -6.84
CA HIS A 38 4.82 -9.77 -5.39
C HIS A 38 3.66 -10.38 -4.62
N ILE A 39 2.43 -10.28 -5.13
CA ILE A 39 1.25 -10.83 -4.44
C ILE A 39 1.08 -12.32 -4.76
N LEU A 40 1.18 -12.70 -6.03
CA LEU A 40 1.06 -14.09 -6.47
C LEU A 40 2.38 -14.87 -6.44
N GLY A 41 3.50 -14.19 -6.19
CA GLY A 41 4.81 -14.83 -6.12
C GLY A 41 5.33 -15.36 -7.46
N LEU A 42 4.79 -14.92 -8.61
CA LEU A 42 5.21 -15.36 -9.95
C LEU A 42 6.53 -14.69 -10.39
N THR A 43 7.52 -14.73 -9.51
CA THR A 43 8.87 -14.22 -9.73
C THR A 43 9.63 -15.08 -10.73
N ASP A 44 10.65 -14.51 -11.36
CA ASP A 44 11.54 -15.29 -12.24
C ASP A 44 12.17 -16.47 -11.50
N ALA A 45 12.63 -16.27 -10.26
CA ALA A 45 13.24 -17.33 -9.45
C ALA A 45 12.26 -18.48 -9.20
N PHE A 46 11.01 -18.18 -8.85
CA PHE A 46 9.98 -19.20 -8.66
C PHE A 46 9.71 -19.97 -9.96
N LEU A 47 9.48 -19.27 -11.07
CA LEU A 47 9.17 -19.90 -12.36
C LEU A 47 10.33 -20.74 -12.89
N LYS A 48 11.58 -20.28 -12.77
CA LYS A 48 12.78 -21.07 -13.08
C LYS A 48 12.85 -22.33 -12.22
N GLY A 49 12.55 -22.21 -10.92
CA GLY A 49 12.45 -23.36 -10.01
C GLY A 49 11.38 -24.38 -10.39
N GLN A 50 10.38 -23.97 -11.20
CA GLN A 50 9.36 -24.84 -11.80
C GLN A 50 9.75 -25.39 -13.18
N GLY A 51 10.99 -25.14 -13.64
CA GLY A 51 11.49 -25.62 -14.93
C GLY A 51 11.15 -24.73 -16.13
N VAL A 52 10.70 -23.49 -15.91
CA VAL A 52 10.41 -22.53 -16.99
C VAL A 52 11.73 -21.95 -17.50
N ALA A 53 11.98 -22.06 -18.81
CA ALA A 53 13.15 -21.46 -19.44
C ALA A 53 13.10 -19.93 -19.44
N ASP A 54 14.27 -19.28 -19.37
CA ASP A 54 14.41 -17.82 -19.28
C ASP A 54 13.62 -17.05 -20.35
N ALA A 55 13.68 -17.52 -21.60
CA ALA A 55 12.95 -16.91 -22.72
C ALA A 55 11.41 -16.96 -22.58
N ASN A 56 10.90 -17.88 -21.75
CA ASN A 56 9.47 -18.13 -21.57
C ASN A 56 8.90 -17.56 -20.28
N LEU A 57 9.72 -16.97 -19.40
CA LEU A 57 9.27 -16.44 -18.11
C LEU A 57 8.14 -15.42 -18.24
N PRO A 58 8.20 -14.42 -19.16
CA PRO A 58 7.11 -13.47 -19.30
C PRO A 58 5.80 -14.14 -19.73
N ALA A 59 5.87 -15.02 -20.73
CA ALA A 59 4.69 -15.71 -21.25
C ALA A 59 4.03 -16.62 -20.20
N GLU A 60 4.82 -17.38 -19.44
CA GLU A 60 4.29 -18.25 -18.39
C GLU A 60 3.73 -17.44 -17.21
N ARG A 61 4.35 -16.30 -16.85
CA ARG A 61 3.78 -15.37 -15.87
C ARG A 61 2.44 -14.84 -16.32
N HIS A 62 2.34 -14.30 -17.55
CA HIS A 62 1.10 -13.76 -18.09
C HIS A 62 0.00 -14.82 -18.10
N LYS A 63 0.32 -16.05 -18.50
CA LYS A 63 -0.61 -17.18 -18.49
C LYS A 63 -1.15 -17.46 -17.08
N ARG A 64 -0.27 -17.62 -16.08
CA ARG A 64 -0.69 -17.90 -14.69
C ARG A 64 -1.44 -16.73 -14.06
N PHE A 65 -1.00 -15.52 -14.34
CA PHE A 65 -1.70 -14.30 -13.91
C PHE A 65 -3.11 -14.22 -14.49
N ARG A 66 -3.29 -14.47 -15.79
CA ARG A 66 -4.60 -14.49 -16.46
C ARG A 66 -5.52 -15.59 -15.92
N GLN A 67 -4.97 -16.77 -15.62
CA GLN A 67 -5.73 -17.82 -14.94
C GLN A 67 -6.26 -17.35 -13.57
N TRP A 68 -5.41 -16.66 -12.80
CA TRP A 68 -5.84 -16.05 -11.55
C TRP A 68 -6.85 -14.93 -11.75
N VAL A 69 -6.69 -14.07 -12.77
CA VAL A 69 -7.67 -13.03 -13.12
C VAL A 69 -9.02 -13.66 -13.43
N ALA A 70 -9.07 -14.73 -14.23
CA ALA A 70 -10.31 -15.44 -14.55
C ALA A 70 -11.02 -15.97 -13.29
N GLN A 71 -10.26 -16.51 -12.33
CA GLN A 71 -10.81 -17.03 -11.07
C GLN A 71 -11.34 -15.94 -10.13
N ASN A 72 -10.81 -14.72 -10.24
CA ASN A 72 -11.16 -13.58 -9.38
C ASN A 72 -12.05 -12.55 -10.10
N THR A 73 -12.51 -12.88 -11.32
CA THR A 73 -13.45 -12.05 -12.07
C THR A 73 -14.87 -12.48 -11.76
N GLN A 74 -15.71 -11.51 -11.43
CA GLN A 74 -17.14 -11.68 -11.23
C GLN A 74 -17.93 -10.68 -12.09
N ILE A 75 -19.25 -10.87 -12.19
CA ILE A 75 -20.12 -9.89 -12.85
C ILE A 75 -20.54 -8.83 -11.83
N GLY A 76 -20.30 -7.57 -12.16
CA GLY A 76 -20.67 -6.39 -11.39
C GLY A 76 -22.16 -6.07 -11.48
N SER A 77 -22.59 -5.11 -10.65
CA SER A 77 -23.98 -4.62 -10.62
C SER A 77 -24.43 -3.95 -11.93
N ASP A 78 -23.47 -3.48 -12.73
CA ASP A 78 -23.66 -2.91 -14.06
C ASP A 78 -23.71 -3.97 -15.17
N GLY A 79 -23.64 -5.26 -14.82
CA GLY A 79 -23.58 -6.37 -15.77
C GLY A 79 -22.22 -6.53 -16.46
N LYS A 80 -21.21 -5.73 -16.08
CA LYS A 80 -19.85 -5.79 -16.65
C LYS A 80 -18.92 -6.59 -15.74
N ALA A 81 -17.82 -7.08 -16.31
CA ALA A 81 -16.84 -7.82 -15.53
C ALA A 81 -16.17 -6.93 -14.47
N GLN A 82 -15.89 -7.49 -13.30
CA GLN A 82 -15.14 -6.86 -12.23
C GLN A 82 -14.09 -7.83 -11.69
N LEU A 83 -12.85 -7.40 -11.62
CA LEU A 83 -11.80 -8.15 -10.93
C LEU A 83 -11.79 -7.74 -9.46
N VAL A 84 -11.92 -8.72 -8.56
CA VAL A 84 -11.92 -8.49 -7.11
C VAL A 84 -10.89 -9.38 -6.46
N PHE A 85 -9.96 -8.79 -5.71
CA PHE A 85 -8.96 -9.57 -4.99
C PHE A 85 -8.60 -8.94 -3.66
N LYS A 86 -8.08 -9.80 -2.76
CA LYS A 86 -7.55 -9.40 -1.46
C LYS A 86 -6.08 -9.76 -1.34
N PHE A 87 -5.35 -8.99 -0.55
CA PHE A 87 -3.97 -9.31 -0.19
C PHE A 87 -3.61 -8.78 1.20
N ALA A 88 -2.57 -9.36 1.78
CA ALA A 88 -1.94 -8.88 3.01
C ALA A 88 -0.59 -8.24 2.68
N ALA A 89 -0.32 -7.07 3.24
CA ALA A 89 0.96 -6.41 3.18
C ALA A 89 1.69 -6.65 4.51
N ALA A 90 2.60 -7.62 4.55
CA ALA A 90 3.38 -7.90 5.75
C ALA A 90 4.68 -7.08 5.78
N ALA A 91 5.00 -6.54 6.95
CA ALA A 91 6.23 -5.81 7.28
C ALA A 91 7.43 -6.75 7.62
N ALA A 92 7.28 -8.06 7.49
CA ALA A 92 8.40 -8.98 7.70
C ALA A 92 9.47 -8.82 6.58
N PRO A 93 10.74 -9.19 6.83
CA PRO A 93 11.82 -9.05 5.83
C PRO A 93 11.52 -9.79 4.51
N ASN A 94 10.88 -10.95 4.58
CA ASN A 94 10.40 -11.71 3.42
C ASN A 94 8.92 -11.42 3.06
N GLY A 95 8.27 -10.54 3.82
CA GLY A 95 6.90 -10.10 3.56
C GLY A 95 6.82 -9.19 2.34
N LEU A 96 5.60 -8.94 1.86
CA LEU A 96 5.33 -8.12 0.66
C LEU A 96 6.12 -6.81 0.65
N ILE A 97 6.15 -6.11 1.79
CA ILE A 97 6.79 -4.80 1.88
C ILE A 97 8.31 -4.94 1.82
N GLY A 98 8.89 -5.97 2.46
CA GLY A 98 10.33 -6.24 2.39
C GLY A 98 10.81 -6.62 0.99
N GLN A 99 9.98 -7.31 0.21
CA GLN A 99 10.29 -7.66 -1.18
C GLN A 99 10.38 -6.42 -2.11
N VAL A 100 9.59 -5.38 -1.83
CA VAL A 100 9.55 -4.16 -2.66
C VAL A 100 10.39 -3.02 -2.07
N ALA A 101 11.05 -3.23 -0.94
CA ALA A 101 11.88 -2.23 -0.24
C ALA A 101 13.39 -2.49 -0.50
N PRO A 102 14.07 -1.70 -1.35
CA PRO A 102 15.42 -1.96 -1.85
C PRO A 102 16.57 -2.07 -0.85
N GLN A 103 16.40 -1.68 0.41
CA GLN A 103 17.45 -1.81 1.45
C GLN A 103 17.15 -2.95 2.44
N GLY A 104 16.14 -3.78 2.18
CA GLY A 104 15.56 -4.65 3.19
C GLY A 104 14.69 -3.85 4.16
N TYR A 105 13.63 -4.47 4.67
CA TYR A 105 12.70 -3.77 5.56
C TYR A 105 13.31 -3.45 6.94
N ASP A 106 14.43 -4.09 7.28
CA ASP A 106 15.06 -4.07 8.60
C ASP A 106 15.49 -2.67 9.07
N PHE A 107 15.66 -1.72 8.15
CA PHE A 107 16.05 -0.34 8.44
C PHE A 107 14.87 0.63 8.52
N TYR A 108 13.68 0.22 8.08
CA TYR A 108 12.48 1.04 8.08
C TYR A 108 11.67 0.82 9.36
N TRP A 109 11.34 1.90 10.04
CA TRP A 109 10.35 1.91 11.10
C TRP A 109 9.18 2.80 10.68
N LEU A 110 7.97 2.48 11.10
CA LEU A 110 6.75 3.25 10.81
C LEU A 110 6.49 3.56 9.32
N HIS A 111 6.12 2.55 8.53
CA HIS A 111 5.85 2.69 7.10
C HIS A 111 4.36 2.92 6.80
N LYS A 112 4.03 4.05 6.18
CA LYS A 112 2.65 4.49 5.95
C LYS A 112 2.42 4.87 4.49
N VAL A 113 1.17 4.77 4.01
CA VAL A 113 0.73 5.49 2.81
C VAL A 113 0.73 6.97 3.16
N ALA A 114 1.38 7.80 2.35
CA ALA A 114 2.02 9.04 2.83
C ALA A 114 1.19 9.91 3.81
N GLY A 115 1.81 10.34 4.91
CA GLY A 115 1.35 11.38 5.87
C GLY A 115 1.86 11.10 7.29
N ILE A 116 2.61 12.01 7.93
CA ILE A 116 2.12 13.30 8.49
C ILE A 116 3.00 14.48 8.02
N GLY A 117 2.44 15.69 7.94
CA GLY A 117 3.13 16.92 7.48
C GLY A 117 3.21 17.16 5.96
N GLN A 118 3.12 16.10 5.14
CA GLN A 118 2.91 16.03 3.67
C GLN A 118 3.79 16.98 2.79
N PRO A 119 4.78 16.48 2.02
CA PRO A 119 4.62 16.69 0.58
C PRO A 119 5.29 15.66 -0.35
N LYS A 120 4.51 15.06 -1.26
CA LYS A 120 4.82 15.06 -2.69
C LYS A 120 3.63 15.74 -3.34
N LEU A 121 3.76 17.01 -3.76
CA LEU A 121 2.68 17.79 -4.39
C LEU A 121 2.02 17.06 -5.56
N THR A 122 2.77 16.13 -6.12
CA THR A 122 2.41 15.34 -7.28
C THR A 122 1.98 13.93 -6.92
N SER A 123 1.78 13.46 -5.68
CA SER A 123 1.33 12.06 -5.48
C SER A 123 0.33 11.92 -4.35
N ASN A 124 -0.90 11.50 -4.67
CA ASN A 124 -2.00 11.41 -3.71
C ASN A 124 -2.07 10.03 -3.05
N GLY A 125 -0.98 9.53 -2.46
CA GLY A 125 -1.03 8.29 -1.65
C GLY A 125 -1.07 7.01 -2.47
N LEU A 126 -2.25 6.53 -2.90
CA LEU A 126 -2.41 5.23 -3.57
C LEU A 126 -3.00 5.38 -4.98
N GLY A 127 -2.30 4.86 -5.98
CA GLY A 127 -2.75 4.68 -7.36
C GLY A 127 -2.63 3.23 -7.82
N LEU A 128 -3.11 2.96 -9.03
CA LEU A 128 -3.09 1.63 -9.65
C LEU A 128 -2.91 1.79 -11.17
N ASN A 129 -2.01 1.00 -11.74
CA ASN A 129 -1.82 0.88 -13.19
C ASN A 129 -2.18 -0.55 -13.64
N MET A 130 -3.03 -0.66 -14.66
CA MET A 130 -3.36 -1.92 -15.31
C MET A 130 -2.48 -2.07 -16.54
N VAL A 131 -1.67 -3.13 -16.57
CA VAL A 131 -0.82 -3.43 -17.73
C VAL A 131 -1.59 -4.41 -18.61
N THR A 132 -1.84 -4.04 -19.86
CA THR A 132 -2.65 -4.82 -20.81
C THR A 132 -2.07 -4.78 -22.21
N GLU A 133 -2.22 -5.89 -22.92
CA GLU A 133 -1.90 -6.02 -24.35
C GLU A 133 -3.07 -5.61 -25.25
N GLN A 134 -4.24 -5.29 -24.68
CA GLN A 134 -5.41 -4.88 -25.45
C GLN A 134 -5.14 -3.56 -26.20
N ALA A 135 -5.31 -3.62 -27.51
CA ALA A 135 -5.21 -2.45 -28.37
C ALA A 135 -6.41 -1.52 -28.23
N GLY A 136 -6.20 -0.23 -28.52
CA GLY A 136 -7.24 0.80 -28.54
C GLY A 136 -7.12 1.83 -27.41
N GLU A 137 -7.97 2.85 -27.46
CA GLU A 137 -8.01 3.89 -26.43
C GLU A 137 -8.91 3.47 -25.27
N LEU A 138 -8.31 2.78 -24.29
CA LEU A 138 -9.04 2.33 -23.11
C LEU A 138 -9.21 3.42 -22.06
N GLY A 139 -8.42 4.50 -22.10
CA GLY A 139 -8.48 5.59 -21.14
C GLY A 139 -8.10 5.14 -19.72
N TYR A 140 -9.10 4.88 -18.88
CA TYR A 140 -8.96 4.53 -17.46
C TYR A 140 -10.10 3.60 -17.01
N ARG A 141 -9.97 2.96 -15.84
CA ARG A 141 -11.07 2.22 -15.20
C ARG A 141 -11.35 2.69 -13.80
N GLN A 142 -12.60 2.54 -13.36
CA GLN A 142 -12.94 2.81 -11.97
C GLN A 142 -12.33 1.73 -11.07
N VAL A 143 -11.54 2.18 -10.10
CA VAL A 143 -10.91 1.34 -9.10
C VAL A 143 -11.44 1.73 -7.74
N ARG A 144 -11.77 0.73 -6.91
CA ARG A 144 -12.06 0.91 -5.49
C ARG A 144 -11.09 0.05 -4.69
N VAL A 145 -10.50 0.66 -3.68
CA VAL A 145 -9.66 -0.05 -2.72
C VAL A 145 -10.25 0.15 -1.34
N SER A 146 -10.15 -0.86 -0.49
CA SER A 146 -10.39 -0.73 0.94
C SER A 146 -9.28 -1.38 1.75
N GLN A 147 -9.05 -0.84 2.94
CA GLN A 147 -8.15 -1.40 3.94
C GLN A 147 -8.93 -1.60 5.25
N SER A 148 -8.78 -2.78 5.84
CA SER A 148 -9.40 -3.17 7.11
C SER A 148 -8.50 -4.12 7.89
N GLY A 149 -9.03 -4.64 9.00
CA GLY A 149 -8.38 -5.69 9.76
C GLY A 149 -7.32 -5.19 10.75
N GLN A 150 -6.30 -6.00 10.96
CA GLN A 150 -5.15 -5.65 11.80
C GLN A 150 -4.08 -4.99 10.95
N VAL A 151 -3.50 -3.95 11.52
CA VAL A 151 -2.37 -3.22 10.95
C VAL A 151 -1.13 -3.48 11.77
N GLY A 152 0.00 -3.55 11.08
CA GLY A 152 1.31 -3.73 11.70
C GLY A 152 2.09 -2.42 11.69
N LEU A 153 2.78 -2.12 12.79
CA LEU A 153 3.80 -1.08 12.82
C LEU A 153 5.09 -1.64 13.42
N ILE A 154 6.22 -1.26 12.83
CA ILE A 154 7.53 -1.47 13.44
C ILE A 154 7.94 -0.18 14.14
N SER A 155 8.24 -0.27 15.44
CA SER A 155 8.72 0.86 16.24
C SER A 155 10.18 1.21 15.90
N TYR A 156 10.65 2.39 16.32
CA TYR A 156 12.08 2.77 16.19
C TYR A 156 13.03 1.74 16.83
N ALA A 157 12.60 1.05 17.87
CA ALA A 157 13.39 0.00 18.50
C ALA A 157 13.47 -1.26 17.62
N GLY A 158 12.53 -1.51 16.71
CA GLY A 158 12.45 -2.72 15.87
C GLY A 158 11.39 -3.72 16.35
N CYS A 159 10.49 -3.29 17.23
CA CYS A 159 9.42 -4.14 17.75
C CYS A 159 8.23 -4.11 16.78
N SER A 160 7.72 -5.29 16.41
CA SER A 160 6.48 -5.39 15.66
C SER A 160 5.29 -5.26 16.60
N LEU A 161 4.37 -4.36 16.26
CA LEU A 161 3.13 -4.12 16.98
C LEU A 161 1.98 -4.33 16.01
N ASP A 162 1.20 -5.38 16.25
CA ASP A 162 -0.07 -5.60 15.55
C ASP A 162 -1.19 -5.01 16.39
N TYR A 163 -2.03 -4.18 15.78
CA TYR A 163 -3.16 -3.58 16.47
C TYR A 163 -4.34 -3.42 15.52
N ARG A 164 -5.52 -3.28 16.11
CA ARG A 164 -6.75 -3.01 15.37
C ARG A 164 -7.11 -1.54 15.57
N LEU A 165 -7.38 -0.84 14.48
CA LEU A 165 -7.85 0.54 14.50
C LEU A 165 -9.35 0.60 14.89
N ILE A 166 -9.70 0.23 16.13
CA ILE A 166 -11.07 0.37 16.66
C ILE A 166 -11.12 1.63 17.55
N PRO A 167 -12.15 2.48 17.49
CA PRO A 167 -12.30 3.58 18.44
C PRO A 167 -12.38 3.03 19.88
N PRO A 168 -11.77 3.68 20.88
CA PRO A 168 -11.12 5.00 20.85
C PRO A 168 -9.60 4.96 20.54
N ALA A 169 -9.08 3.87 19.96
CA ALA A 169 -7.64 3.73 19.75
C ALA A 169 -7.06 4.91 18.96
N ALA A 170 -6.15 5.65 19.61
CA ALA A 170 -5.39 6.74 19.04
C ALA A 170 -3.90 6.39 19.15
N LEU A 171 -3.17 6.52 18.04
CA LEU A 171 -1.72 6.41 18.09
C LEU A 171 -1.14 7.74 18.58
N LEU A 172 -0.52 7.72 19.76
CA LEU A 172 0.19 8.88 20.31
C LEU A 172 1.25 9.38 19.31
N GLY A 173 1.15 10.65 18.92
CA GLY A 173 2.10 11.31 18.02
C GLY A 173 1.93 11.00 16.53
N LEU A 174 0.89 10.25 16.13
CA LEU A 174 0.66 9.83 14.75
C LEU A 174 -0.76 10.18 14.28
N GLU A 175 -1.13 11.45 14.42
CA GLU A 175 -2.44 11.97 14.05
C GLU A 175 -2.81 11.64 12.58
N TYR A 176 -3.87 10.83 12.43
CA TYR A 176 -4.52 10.59 11.14
C TYR A 176 -5.26 11.86 10.68
N PRO A 177 -5.58 12.01 9.37
CA PRO A 177 -6.51 13.04 8.94
C PRO A 177 -7.80 12.98 9.78
N ASN A 178 -8.22 14.14 10.32
CA ASN A 178 -9.43 14.24 11.14
C ASN A 178 -10.61 13.58 10.43
N ASN A 179 -11.32 12.69 11.12
CA ASN A 179 -12.50 11.94 10.64
C ASN A 179 -12.26 10.76 9.68
N GLN A 180 -11.04 10.25 9.52
CA GLN A 180 -10.83 8.99 8.78
C GLN A 180 -11.47 7.81 9.57
N PRO A 181 -12.33 6.97 8.97
CA PRO A 181 -13.02 5.90 9.71
C PRO A 181 -12.02 4.85 10.18
N THR A 182 -11.92 4.58 11.48
CA THR A 182 -10.83 3.76 12.01
C THR A 182 -10.92 2.30 11.56
N ASP A 183 -12.12 1.70 11.54
CA ASP A 183 -12.34 0.27 11.25
C ASP A 183 -12.11 -0.13 9.79
N VAL A 184 -12.64 0.66 8.84
CA VAL A 184 -12.52 0.41 7.39
C VAL A 184 -12.38 1.73 6.68
N VAL A 185 -11.32 1.88 5.89
CA VAL A 185 -11.14 3.02 4.99
C VAL A 185 -11.23 2.55 3.55
N SER A 186 -11.90 3.34 2.72
CA SER A 186 -12.09 3.05 1.30
C SER A 186 -11.77 4.28 0.47
N GLY A 187 -11.16 4.06 -0.70
CA GLY A 187 -10.87 5.09 -1.69
C GLY A 187 -11.32 4.64 -3.08
N ALA A 188 -11.84 5.56 -3.87
CA ALA A 188 -12.16 5.35 -5.28
C ALA A 188 -11.36 6.34 -6.13
N PHE A 189 -10.88 5.88 -7.28
CA PHE A 189 -10.06 6.68 -8.21
C PHE A 189 -10.02 6.01 -9.59
N SER A 190 -9.49 6.74 -10.57
CA SER A 190 -9.24 6.24 -11.91
C SER A 190 -7.96 5.41 -11.93
N GLY A 191 -8.07 4.10 -12.17
CA GLY A 191 -6.93 3.25 -12.46
C GLY A 191 -6.36 3.58 -13.84
N ASP A 192 -5.06 3.84 -13.89
CA ASP A 192 -4.34 4.12 -15.13
C ASP A 192 -4.20 2.85 -15.97
N ILE A 193 -4.03 3.01 -17.28
CA ILE A 193 -3.84 1.89 -18.21
C ILE A 193 -2.53 2.12 -18.95
N ASN A 194 -1.63 1.15 -18.87
CA ASN A 194 -0.31 1.17 -19.50
C ASN A 194 0.50 2.45 -19.19
N GLY A 195 0.31 3.03 -18.00
CA GLY A 195 1.05 4.20 -17.50
C GLY A 195 0.81 5.50 -18.27
N LYS A 196 -0.35 5.67 -18.92
CA LYS A 196 -0.64 6.84 -19.78
C LYS A 196 -0.70 8.16 -19.02
N HIS A 197 -1.15 8.15 -17.77
CA HIS A 197 -1.38 9.37 -16.96
C HIS A 197 -0.39 9.50 -15.80
N GLY A 198 0.11 8.37 -15.28
CA GLY A 198 0.99 8.31 -14.12
C GLY A 198 0.26 8.63 -12.81
N ASN A 199 0.87 8.25 -11.69
CA ASN A 199 0.26 8.37 -10.36
C ASN A 199 0.16 9.80 -9.84
N THR A 200 0.71 10.74 -10.62
CA THR A 200 0.77 12.15 -10.27
C THR A 200 -0.35 12.99 -10.85
N MET A 201 -1.09 12.43 -11.78
CA MET A 201 -2.24 13.10 -12.35
C MET A 201 -3.41 13.08 -11.35
N PRO A 202 -4.07 14.23 -11.08
CA PRO A 202 -5.25 14.27 -10.23
C PRO A 202 -6.31 13.26 -10.70
N GLY A 203 -6.89 12.52 -9.76
CA GLY A 203 -7.89 11.49 -10.04
C GLY A 203 -7.32 10.09 -10.33
N TYR A 204 -6.02 9.95 -10.61
CA TYR A 204 -5.36 8.64 -10.82
C TYR A 204 -4.68 8.06 -9.57
N SER A 205 -4.84 8.76 -8.45
CA SER A 205 -4.45 8.33 -7.11
C SER A 205 -5.42 8.91 -6.08
N THR A 206 -5.56 8.27 -4.92
CA THR A 206 -6.51 8.64 -3.86
C THR A 206 -5.85 8.94 -2.52
N PRO A 207 -6.09 10.14 -1.94
CA PRO A 207 -5.57 10.50 -0.62
C PRO A 207 -6.32 9.82 0.53
N ALA A 208 -7.29 8.94 0.24
CA ALA A 208 -8.13 8.30 1.25
C ALA A 208 -7.32 7.51 2.30
N PHE A 209 -6.14 7.00 1.92
CA PHE A 209 -5.28 6.17 2.78
C PHE A 209 -4.13 6.95 3.44
N LEU A 210 -4.02 8.26 3.25
CA LEU A 210 -2.93 9.04 3.84
C LEU A 210 -2.86 8.83 5.36
N GLY A 211 -1.65 8.58 5.86
CA GLY A 211 -1.36 8.26 7.26
C GLY A 211 -1.61 6.80 7.67
N ARG A 212 -2.29 5.99 6.85
CA ARG A 212 -2.54 4.57 7.16
C ARG A 212 -1.24 3.77 7.13
N PRO A 213 -1.05 2.82 8.06
CA PRO A 213 0.02 1.84 7.94
C PRO A 213 -0.08 1.12 6.59
N LEU A 214 1.04 0.97 5.90
CA LEU A 214 1.07 0.15 4.69
C LEU A 214 0.89 -1.33 5.04
N ALA A 215 1.48 -1.74 6.16
CA ALA A 215 1.35 -3.09 6.67
C ALA A 215 -0.04 -3.33 7.24
N ALA A 216 -0.83 -4.14 6.54
CA ALA A 216 -2.17 -4.53 6.93
C ALA A 216 -2.48 -5.92 6.41
N ASN A 217 -3.27 -6.68 7.17
CA ASN A 217 -3.63 -8.04 6.78
C ASN A 217 -4.82 -8.11 5.81
N GLU A 218 -5.56 -7.01 5.61
CA GLU A 218 -6.69 -6.97 4.69
C GLU A 218 -6.71 -5.69 3.84
N TRP A 219 -6.15 -5.83 2.64
CA TRP A 219 -6.42 -4.94 1.51
C TRP A 219 -7.36 -5.63 0.55
N GLN A 220 -8.36 -4.92 0.05
CA GLN A 220 -9.23 -5.38 -1.03
C GLN A 220 -9.19 -4.39 -2.18
N VAL A 221 -9.07 -4.90 -3.41
CA VAL A 221 -9.07 -4.12 -4.64
C VAL A 221 -10.20 -4.62 -5.53
N VAL A 222 -10.96 -3.68 -6.10
CA VAL A 222 -12.03 -3.90 -7.07
C VAL A 222 -11.73 -3.05 -8.30
N ILE A 223 -11.63 -3.70 -9.47
CA ILE A 223 -11.43 -3.03 -10.75
C ILE A 223 -12.64 -3.31 -11.63
N SER A 224 -13.35 -2.26 -12.02
CA SER A 224 -14.46 -2.38 -12.98
C SER A 224 -13.91 -2.42 -14.40
N ALA A 225 -14.22 -3.47 -15.16
CA ALA A 225 -13.80 -3.59 -16.55
C ALA A 225 -14.59 -2.66 -17.49
N GLY A 226 -15.82 -2.35 -17.11
CA GLY A 226 -16.71 -1.47 -17.87
C GLY A 226 -16.15 -0.06 -18.00
N SER A 227 -16.46 0.59 -19.13
CA SER A 227 -16.13 1.99 -19.32
C SER A 227 -16.80 2.88 -18.26
N PRO A 228 -16.04 3.75 -17.56
CA PRO A 228 -16.59 4.66 -16.55
C PRO A 228 -17.65 5.63 -17.08
N ASP A 229 -17.55 6.04 -18.35
CA ASP A 229 -18.44 7.01 -18.99
C ASP A 229 -19.34 6.39 -20.07
N GLY A 230 -19.19 5.09 -20.34
CA GLY A 230 -19.89 4.37 -21.41
C GLY A 230 -19.44 4.71 -22.83
N ILE A 231 -18.42 5.56 -22.99
CA ILE A 231 -17.88 6.01 -24.29
C ILE A 231 -16.68 5.16 -24.70
N LEU A 232 -15.78 4.88 -23.75
CA LEU A 232 -14.61 4.03 -23.97
C LEU A 232 -15.04 2.56 -24.21
N PRO A 233 -14.25 1.77 -24.96
CA PRO A 233 -14.47 0.32 -25.02
C PRO A 233 -14.21 -0.32 -23.66
N ASP A 234 -14.89 -1.43 -23.36
CA ASP A 234 -14.65 -2.19 -22.14
C ASP A 234 -13.23 -2.80 -22.13
N LEU A 235 -12.65 -2.93 -20.92
CA LEU A 235 -11.36 -3.59 -20.73
C LEU A 235 -11.60 -5.10 -20.72
N ASP A 236 -10.91 -5.81 -21.60
CA ASP A 236 -10.81 -7.26 -21.52
C ASP A 236 -9.82 -7.63 -20.42
N LEU A 237 -10.34 -8.02 -19.26
CA LEU A 237 -9.52 -8.44 -18.12
C LEU A 237 -8.60 -9.62 -18.47
N GLN A 238 -8.93 -10.44 -19.47
CA GLN A 238 -8.09 -11.56 -19.91
C GLN A 238 -6.86 -11.13 -20.72
N GLN A 239 -6.79 -9.86 -21.13
CA GLN A 239 -5.62 -9.29 -21.79
C GLN A 239 -4.66 -8.58 -20.83
N LEU A 240 -5.03 -8.50 -19.54
CA LEU A 240 -4.12 -8.03 -18.50
C LEU A 240 -2.88 -8.94 -18.43
N THR A 241 -1.73 -8.31 -18.27
CA THR A 241 -0.43 -8.96 -18.05
C THR A 241 0.09 -8.72 -16.64
N ASP A 242 -0.34 -7.62 -16.02
CA ASP A 242 -0.12 -7.33 -14.61
C ASP A 242 -1.08 -6.24 -14.10
N ILE A 243 -1.12 -6.09 -12.79
CA ILE A 243 -1.66 -4.92 -12.10
C ILE A 243 -0.57 -4.39 -11.18
N GLU A 244 -0.32 -3.10 -11.23
CA GLU A 244 0.71 -2.46 -10.43
C GLU A 244 0.07 -1.49 -9.45
N LEU A 245 0.12 -1.80 -8.16
CA LEU A 245 -0.23 -0.84 -7.11
C LEU A 245 0.92 0.15 -6.97
N LYS A 246 0.60 1.44 -7.05
CA LYS A 246 1.58 2.51 -7.01
C LYS A 246 1.35 3.32 -5.75
N ILE A 247 2.26 3.20 -4.80
CA ILE A 247 2.03 3.68 -3.43
C ILE A 247 3.11 4.69 -3.08
N SER A 248 2.71 5.94 -2.85
CA SER A 248 3.55 6.92 -2.19
C SER A 248 3.54 6.64 -0.68
N THR A 249 4.72 6.51 -0.11
CA THR A 249 4.90 6.12 1.28
C THR A 249 5.81 7.06 2.03
N THR A 250 5.56 7.17 3.33
CA THR A 250 6.45 7.82 4.31
C THR A 250 7.01 6.77 5.25
N TYR A 251 8.28 6.89 5.63
CA TYR A 251 8.96 5.94 6.53
C TYR A 251 9.94 6.66 7.45
N GLY A 252 10.13 6.13 8.66
CA GLY A 252 11.28 6.46 9.50
C GLY A 252 12.45 5.51 9.23
N THR A 253 13.68 5.96 9.46
CA THR A 253 14.89 5.09 9.42
C THR A 253 15.54 4.98 10.78
N ARG A 254 16.10 3.81 11.06
CA ARG A 254 16.90 3.57 12.28
C ARG A 254 18.36 3.95 12.02
N ALA A 255 19.01 4.56 13.01
CA ALA A 255 20.43 4.91 12.92
C ALA A 255 21.37 3.70 13.15
N SER A 256 20.88 2.60 13.73
CA SER A 256 21.68 1.38 13.96
C SER A 256 20.86 0.08 13.87
N ASN A 257 21.51 -0.99 13.41
CA ASN A 257 20.93 -2.31 13.14
C ASN A 257 20.90 -3.24 14.37
N SER A 258 20.81 -2.70 15.60
CA SER A 258 20.72 -3.55 16.78
C SER A 258 19.29 -4.07 16.95
N GLN A 259 19.11 -5.38 17.04
CA GLN A 259 17.81 -5.97 17.41
C GLN A 259 17.41 -5.45 18.81
N PRO A 260 16.17 -4.94 18.99
CA PRO A 260 15.75 -4.43 20.29
C PRO A 260 15.73 -5.55 21.32
N GLN A 261 16.03 -5.20 22.57
CA GLN A 261 15.70 -6.08 23.68
C GLN A 261 14.18 -6.07 23.88
N THR A 262 13.59 -7.22 24.18
CA THR A 262 12.13 -7.36 24.37
C THR A 262 11.57 -6.40 25.42
N SER A 263 12.37 -6.01 26.42
CA SER A 263 12.02 -5.00 27.43
C SER A 263 11.81 -3.60 26.87
N GLN A 264 12.30 -3.31 25.67
CA GLN A 264 12.12 -2.05 24.94
C GLN A 264 10.83 -2.06 24.08
N CYS A 265 10.18 -3.22 23.97
CA CYS A 265 8.93 -3.40 23.22
C CYS A 265 7.73 -3.26 24.15
N VAL A 266 7.39 -2.04 24.55
CA VAL A 266 6.19 -1.79 25.34
C VAL A 266 4.99 -1.66 24.40
N ARG A 267 4.06 -2.60 24.49
CA ARG A 267 2.76 -2.52 23.84
C ARG A 267 1.95 -1.44 24.56
N ILE A 268 1.72 -0.31 23.90
CA ILE A 268 0.78 0.70 24.39
C ILE A 268 -0.61 0.26 23.94
N ASP A 269 -1.25 -0.61 24.73
CA ASP A 269 -2.70 -0.81 24.66
C ASP A 269 -3.33 0.24 25.59
N TYR A 270 -4.17 1.14 25.04
CA TYR A 270 -5.13 1.94 25.80
C TYR A 270 -6.53 1.68 25.25
#